data_AF-A0A117LJW8-F1
#
_entry.id   AF-A0A117LJW8-F1
#
_cell.length_a   1.000
_cell.length_b   1.000
_cell.length_c   1.000
_cell.angle_alpha   90.00
_cell.angle_beta   90.00
_cell.angle_gamma   90.00
#
_symmetry.space_group_name_H-M   'P 1'
#
loop_
_entity.id
_entity.type
_entity.pdbx_description
1 polymer ?
#
loop_
_entity_poly.entity_id
_entity_poly.type
_entity_poly.pdbx_seq_one_letter_code
_entity_poly.pdbx_strand_id
1 'polypeptide(L)'
;MAVNETAIAVINEYPPSKFNLLIPVKTMQEISPLHKVVINQVQINPDPKSGKDVYAEKNGELALTKKGLAKLMAAANIQVVDSRPVTPQKCQRCAEIARQTRMAPRCGDCPSSDDVAYQVTIAVPEPSGTWRMVRATKELRMEDERKKMTDKQFDQFFPYRTEHCETKALNRALREALMISPTYPAAELQKPFAVAYVVPNMADPEMKRAVAAKYAGSVVELFGAGSRPSNELQQRYLTDGSQQQAVVEIGPDDPDEAEITPAAQTEEVPPWEQDDPSTEVAQDTIACEECGQVITPSGNWTPEAIRDYSQRTWGRVLCPECQKAARKNGKAGGRR
;
A
#
# COMPACT_ATOMS: atom_id res chain seq x y z
N MET A 1 -26.69 21.70 -29.86
CA MET A 1 -26.31 20.36 -30.37
C MET A 1 -24.96 20.03 -29.76
N ALA A 2 -24.96 19.24 -28.69
CA ALA A 2 -23.72 18.89 -27.99
C ALA A 2 -23.00 17.83 -28.83
N VAL A 3 -21.74 18.11 -29.15
CA VAL A 3 -20.88 17.22 -29.92
C VAL A 3 -20.69 15.96 -29.07
N ASN A 4 -21.32 14.86 -29.48
CA ASN A 4 -20.98 13.52 -28.97
C ASN A 4 -19.57 13.20 -29.50
N GLU A 5 -18.54 13.65 -28.77
CA GLU A 5 -17.20 13.11 -28.94
C GLU A 5 -17.30 11.60 -28.74
N THR A 6 -17.17 10.87 -29.83
CA THR A 6 -17.17 9.42 -29.82
C THR A 6 -16.09 8.96 -28.86
N ALA A 7 -16.33 7.90 -28.11
CA ALA A 7 -15.40 7.42 -27.10
C ALA A 7 -14.02 7.04 -27.70
N ILE A 8 -13.93 6.86 -29.02
CA ILE A 8 -12.69 6.70 -29.81
C ILE A 8 -11.89 8.02 -29.88
N ALA A 9 -12.54 9.18 -30.01
CA ALA A 9 -11.87 10.48 -30.07
C ALA A 9 -11.10 10.77 -28.78
N VAL A 10 -11.68 10.43 -27.63
CA VAL A 10 -11.08 10.66 -26.31
C VAL A 10 -9.81 9.82 -26.11
N ILE A 11 -9.76 8.57 -26.62
CA ILE A 11 -8.55 7.73 -26.49
C ILE A 11 -7.40 8.25 -27.37
N ASN A 12 -7.70 8.82 -28.54
CA ASN A 12 -6.68 9.40 -29.41
C ASN A 12 -5.97 10.61 -28.78
N GLU A 13 -6.56 11.23 -27.75
CA GLU A 13 -5.93 12.30 -26.96
C GLU A 13 -4.83 11.78 -26.02
N TYR A 14 -4.77 10.46 -25.78
CA TYR A 14 -3.81 9.80 -24.89
C TYR A 14 -2.87 8.87 -25.67
N PRO A 15 -1.88 9.41 -26.39
CA PRO A 15 -0.94 8.59 -27.13
C PRO A 15 -0.01 7.80 -26.19
N PRO A 16 0.36 6.54 -26.53
CA PRO A 16 1.25 5.69 -25.73
C PRO A 16 2.67 6.25 -25.57
N SER A 17 3.05 7.25 -26.37
CA SER A 17 4.32 7.96 -26.20
C SER A 17 4.35 8.85 -24.97
N LYS A 18 3.19 9.38 -24.54
CA LYS A 18 3.07 10.33 -23.42
C LYS A 18 2.45 9.73 -22.16
N PHE A 19 1.65 8.67 -22.29
CA PHE A 19 0.90 8.07 -21.20
C PHE A 19 1.14 6.55 -21.11
N ASN A 20 1.14 6.03 -19.89
CA ASN A 20 1.08 4.58 -19.64
C ASN A 20 -0.40 4.16 -19.62
N LEU A 21 -0.89 3.62 -20.74
CA LEU A 21 -2.28 3.24 -20.90
C LEU A 21 -2.58 1.92 -20.17
N LEU A 22 -3.42 1.99 -19.13
CA LEU A 22 -3.93 0.81 -18.42
C LEU A 22 -5.32 0.44 -18.93
N ILE A 23 -5.47 0.40 -20.26
CA ILE A 23 -6.72 0.04 -20.92
C ILE A 23 -6.57 -1.37 -21.49
N PRO A 24 -7.37 -2.35 -21.04
CA PRO A 24 -7.23 -3.75 -21.47
C PRO A 24 -7.65 -3.99 -22.94
N VAL A 25 -8.08 -2.95 -23.67
CA VAL A 25 -8.53 -3.06 -25.06
C VAL A 25 -7.91 -1.97 -25.94
N LYS A 26 -7.22 -2.37 -27.02
CA LYS A 26 -6.66 -1.47 -28.05
C LYS A 26 -7.73 -0.96 -29.03
N THR A 27 -8.89 -1.62 -29.08
CA THR A 27 -10.02 -1.24 -29.93
C THR A 27 -11.25 -1.20 -29.05
N MET A 28 -11.86 -0.02 -28.94
CA MET A 28 -13.10 0.14 -28.20
C MET A 28 -14.25 0.03 -29.20
N GLN A 29 -15.11 -0.96 -29.02
CA GLN A 29 -16.37 -1.06 -29.78
C GLN A 29 -17.23 0.16 -29.46
N GLU A 30 -18.05 0.62 -30.40
CA GLU A 30 -18.94 1.77 -30.20
C GLU A 30 -19.77 1.59 -28.93
N ILE A 31 -19.47 2.40 -27.93
CA ILE A 31 -20.18 2.39 -26.66
C ILE A 31 -21.55 3.02 -26.90
N SER A 32 -22.60 2.37 -26.38
CA SER A 32 -23.96 2.92 -26.43
C SER A 32 -23.97 4.36 -25.90
N PRO A 33 -24.74 5.30 -26.49
CA PRO A 33 -24.85 6.69 -26.03
C PRO A 33 -25.25 6.85 -24.55
N LEU A 34 -25.79 5.78 -23.97
CA LEU A 34 -26.15 5.64 -22.56
C LEU A 34 -24.94 5.54 -21.61
N HIS A 35 -23.73 5.36 -22.12
CA HIS A 35 -22.52 5.16 -21.33
C HIS A 35 -21.44 6.17 -21.71
N LYS A 36 -20.71 6.68 -20.72
CA LYS A 36 -19.59 7.61 -20.87
C LYS A 36 -18.31 6.97 -20.36
N VAL A 37 -17.23 7.07 -21.14
CA VAL A 37 -15.89 6.69 -20.68
C VAL A 37 -15.30 7.83 -19.85
N VAL A 38 -14.81 7.50 -18.67
CA VAL A 38 -14.05 8.41 -17.82
C VAL A 38 -12.60 7.94 -17.83
N ILE A 39 -11.68 8.84 -18.17
CA ILE A 39 -10.24 8.59 -18.12
C ILE A 39 -9.66 9.39 -16.95
N ASN A 40 -9.12 8.68 -15.97
CA ASN A 40 -8.40 9.25 -14.85
C ASN A 40 -6.90 9.19 -15.12
N GLN A 41 -6.22 10.33 -15.03
CA GLN A 41 -4.77 10.40 -15.09
C GLN A 41 -4.19 10.31 -13.68
N VAL A 42 -3.29 9.35 -13.46
CA VAL A 42 -2.60 9.14 -12.18
C VAL A 42 -1.12 9.41 -12.38
N GLN A 43 -0.60 10.40 -11.66
CA GLN A 43 0.83 10.67 -11.62
C GLN A 43 1.46 9.96 -10.42
N ILE A 44 2.50 9.18 -10.71
CA ILE A 44 3.31 8.49 -9.71
C ILE A 44 4.62 9.27 -9.54
N ASN A 45 5.01 9.57 -8.31
CA ASN A 45 6.29 10.22 -8.06
C ASN A 45 7.44 9.21 -8.28
N PRO A 46 8.37 9.43 -9.22
CA PRO A 46 9.48 8.52 -9.49
C PRO A 46 10.63 8.64 -8.48
N ASP A 47 10.57 9.57 -7.51
CA ASP A 47 11.65 9.74 -6.53
C ASP A 47 11.57 8.69 -5.41
N PRO A 48 12.54 7.74 -5.33
CA PRO A 48 12.57 6.73 -4.28
C PRO A 48 12.82 7.35 -2.89
N LYS A 49 13.49 8.51 -2.81
CA LYS A 49 13.78 9.18 -1.53
C LYS A 49 12.54 9.78 -0.88
N SER A 50 11.52 10.07 -1.69
CA SER A 50 10.23 10.52 -1.16
C SER A 50 9.51 9.43 -0.37
N GLY A 51 9.90 8.15 -0.53
CA GLY A 51 9.40 6.99 0.22
C GLY A 51 7.91 6.69 0.05
N LYS A 52 7.22 7.41 -0.84
CA LYS A 52 5.76 7.36 -0.94
C LYS A 52 5.32 6.36 -2.00
N ASP A 53 5.64 6.62 -3.27
CA ASP A 53 4.99 5.91 -4.38
C ASP A 53 5.85 4.79 -4.99
N VAL A 54 7.17 4.89 -4.90
CA VAL A 54 8.12 3.94 -5.50
C VAL A 54 9.24 3.58 -4.52
N TYR A 55 9.81 2.39 -4.70
CA TYR A 55 11.04 1.96 -4.04
C TYR A 55 12.04 1.46 -5.08
N ALA A 56 13.33 1.57 -4.79
CA ALA A 56 14.38 1.11 -5.70
C ALA A 56 14.65 -0.38 -5.52
N GLU A 57 14.71 -1.11 -6.64
CA GLU A 57 15.16 -2.49 -6.66
C GLU A 57 16.65 -2.60 -6.99
N LYS A 58 17.22 -3.78 -6.71
CA LYS A 58 18.65 -4.08 -6.92
C LYS A 58 19.11 -3.90 -8.36
N ASN A 59 18.18 -4.04 -9.29
CA ASN A 59 18.43 -3.91 -10.72
C ASN A 59 18.54 -2.43 -11.16
N GLY A 60 18.36 -1.47 -10.24
CA GLY A 60 18.33 -0.04 -10.53
C GLY A 60 16.99 0.46 -11.08
N GLU A 61 16.03 -0.45 -11.26
CA GLU A 61 14.65 -0.13 -11.63
C GLU A 61 13.81 0.20 -10.39
N LEU A 62 12.69 0.88 -10.62
CA LEU A 62 11.78 1.34 -9.57
C LEU A 62 10.52 0.49 -9.56
N ALA A 63 10.12 0.00 -8.39
CA ALA A 63 8.89 -0.75 -8.20
C ALA A 63 7.87 0.08 -7.42
N LEU A 64 6.58 -0.15 -7.70
CA LEU A 64 5.47 0.55 -7.06
C LEU A 64 5.26 0.05 -5.62
N THR A 65 5.14 0.99 -4.68
CA THR A 65 4.79 0.68 -3.29
C THR A 65 3.28 0.40 -3.15
N LYS A 66 2.85 -0.02 -1.96
CA LYS A 66 1.42 -0.10 -1.58
C LYS A 66 0.67 1.21 -1.86
N LYS A 67 1.28 2.37 -1.55
CA LYS A 67 0.64 3.69 -1.73
C LYS A 67 0.52 4.04 -3.22
N GLY A 68 1.52 3.71 -4.03
CA GLY A 68 1.46 3.86 -5.49
C GLY A 68 0.35 3.01 -6.12
N LEU A 69 0.27 1.72 -5.73
CA LEU A 69 -0.79 0.82 -6.17
C LEU A 69 -2.18 1.25 -5.68
N ALA A 70 -2.31 1.77 -4.46
CA ALA A 70 -3.57 2.27 -3.91
C ALA A 70 -4.10 3.49 -4.70
N LYS A 71 -3.22 4.36 -5.20
CA LYS A 71 -3.63 5.47 -6.08
C LYS A 71 -4.22 4.95 -7.40
N LEU A 72 -3.58 3.94 -8.00
CA LEU A 72 -4.07 3.31 -9.22
C LEU A 72 -5.40 2.59 -8.97
N MET A 73 -5.52 1.88 -7.85
CA MET A 73 -6.74 1.19 -7.43
C MET A 73 -7.92 2.16 -7.29
N ALA A 74 -7.71 3.29 -6.61
CA ALA A 74 -8.73 4.32 -6.45
C ALA A 74 -9.14 4.96 -7.79
N ALA A 75 -8.16 5.24 -8.65
CA ALA A 75 -8.43 5.80 -9.98
C ALA A 75 -9.16 4.83 -10.92
N ALA A 76 -8.92 3.53 -10.75
CA ALA A 76 -9.56 2.44 -11.50
C ALA A 76 -10.94 2.04 -10.97
N ASN A 77 -11.38 2.61 -9.84
CA ASN A 77 -12.61 2.21 -9.15
C ASN A 77 -12.65 0.69 -8.85
N ILE A 78 -11.51 0.11 -8.50
CA ILE A 78 -11.40 -1.30 -8.12
C ILE A 78 -11.91 -1.48 -6.70
N GLN A 79 -12.69 -2.55 -6.48
CA GLN A 79 -13.24 -2.89 -5.17
C GLN A 79 -12.65 -4.19 -4.65
N VAL A 80 -12.30 -4.23 -3.36
CA VAL A 80 -11.99 -5.49 -2.67
C VAL A 80 -13.30 -6.17 -2.33
N VAL A 81 -13.50 -7.37 -2.86
CA VAL A 81 -14.73 -8.14 -2.65
C VAL A 81 -14.59 -9.07 -1.46
N ASP A 82 -13.45 -9.74 -1.35
CA ASP A 82 -13.15 -10.68 -0.28
C ASP A 82 -11.66 -10.63 0.08
N SER A 83 -11.37 -10.71 1.37
CA SER A 83 -10.01 -10.83 1.91
C SER A 83 -10.09 -11.80 3.08
N ARG A 84 -9.44 -12.96 2.94
CA ARG A 84 -9.50 -14.00 3.97
C ARG A 84 -8.21 -14.80 4.09
N PRO A 85 -7.87 -15.25 5.31
CA PRO A 85 -6.78 -16.18 5.51
C PRO A 85 -7.13 -17.53 4.88
N VAL A 86 -6.14 -18.15 4.24
CA VAL A 86 -6.25 -19.49 3.68
C VAL A 86 -5.20 -20.41 4.31
N THR A 87 -5.46 -21.70 4.29
CA THR A 87 -4.53 -22.69 4.85
C THR A 87 -3.26 -22.75 3.98
N PRO A 88 -2.05 -22.63 4.55
CA PRO A 88 -0.79 -22.79 3.82
C PRO A 88 -0.69 -24.17 3.15
N GLN A 89 0.04 -24.27 2.04
CA GLN A 89 0.23 -25.51 1.25
C GLN A 89 0.67 -26.70 2.12
N LYS A 90 1.64 -26.50 3.02
CA LYS A 90 2.10 -27.55 3.93
C LYS A 90 1.01 -28.01 4.91
N CYS A 91 0.21 -27.07 5.42
CA CYS A 91 -0.92 -27.38 6.30
C CYS A 91 -2.07 -28.04 5.53
N GLN A 92 -2.32 -27.67 4.26
CA GLN A 92 -3.29 -28.34 3.40
C GLN A 92 -2.94 -29.80 3.18
N ARG A 93 -1.65 -30.09 2.89
CA ARG A 93 -1.16 -31.47 2.75
C ARG A 93 -1.35 -32.27 4.05
N CYS A 94 -1.06 -31.69 5.20
CA CYS A 94 -1.32 -32.33 6.50
C CYS A 94 -2.82 -32.61 6.71
N ALA A 95 -3.69 -31.66 6.37
CA ALA A 95 -5.13 -31.83 6.46
C ALA A 95 -5.64 -32.92 5.52
N GLU A 96 -5.08 -33.02 4.32
CA GLU A 96 -5.42 -34.06 3.34
C GLU A 96 -4.99 -35.46 3.82
N ILE A 97 -3.77 -35.59 4.34
CA ILE A 97 -3.28 -36.85 4.95
C ILE A 97 -4.16 -37.24 6.14
N ALA A 98 -4.51 -36.29 7.01
CA ALA A 98 -5.40 -36.53 8.13
C ALA A 98 -6.79 -37.00 7.68
N ARG A 99 -7.32 -36.42 6.59
CA ARG A 99 -8.60 -36.82 6.01
C ARG A 99 -8.58 -38.25 5.46
N GLN A 100 -7.47 -38.65 4.83
CA GLN A 100 -7.30 -40.00 4.27
C GLN A 100 -7.03 -41.06 5.34
N THR A 101 -6.16 -40.75 6.32
CA THR A 101 -5.73 -41.70 7.36
C THR A 101 -6.65 -41.71 8.58
N ARG A 102 -7.56 -40.73 8.70
CA ARG A 102 -8.39 -40.44 9.90
C ARG A 102 -7.57 -40.23 11.17
N MET A 103 -6.27 -39.95 11.03
CA MET A 103 -5.39 -39.67 12.16
C MET A 103 -5.23 -38.15 12.30
N ALA A 104 -5.40 -37.64 13.52
CA ALA A 104 -5.26 -36.22 13.80
C ALA A 104 -3.80 -35.80 13.54
N PRO A 105 -3.55 -34.71 12.79
CA PRO A 105 -2.21 -34.18 12.61
C PRO A 105 -1.73 -33.56 13.92
N ARG A 106 -0.44 -33.71 14.24
CA ARG A 106 0.20 -32.99 15.36
C ARG A 106 0.49 -31.55 14.92
N CYS A 107 -0.56 -30.74 14.83
CA CYS A 107 -0.46 -29.32 14.53
C CYS A 107 0.30 -28.59 15.65
N GLY A 108 1.20 -27.67 15.30
CA GLY A 108 1.99 -26.87 16.25
C GLY A 108 3.45 -27.32 16.38
N ASP A 109 3.74 -28.61 16.19
CA ASP A 109 5.10 -29.16 16.31
C ASP A 109 5.90 -29.11 15.00
N CYS A 110 5.27 -28.70 13.89
CA CYS A 110 5.94 -28.63 12.59
C CYS A 110 6.68 -27.30 12.41
N PRO A 111 7.82 -27.26 11.69
CA PRO A 111 8.56 -26.02 11.41
C PRO A 111 7.78 -24.96 10.62
N SER A 112 6.63 -25.32 10.08
CA SER A 112 5.74 -24.50 9.26
C SER A 112 4.46 -24.08 9.98
N SER A 113 4.43 -24.23 11.31
CA SER A 113 3.30 -23.83 12.14
C SER A 113 3.00 -22.33 12.05
N ASP A 114 4.04 -21.51 11.83
CA ASP A 114 3.93 -20.05 11.74
C ASP A 114 3.73 -19.52 10.32
N ASP A 115 3.73 -20.39 9.31
CA ASP A 115 3.51 -19.99 7.91
C ASP A 115 2.09 -19.44 7.73
N VAL A 116 1.96 -18.36 6.95
CA VAL A 116 0.69 -17.65 6.74
C VAL A 116 0.38 -17.57 5.27
N ALA A 117 -0.86 -17.83 4.89
CA ALA A 117 -1.35 -17.61 3.54
C ALA A 117 -2.63 -16.78 3.54
N TYR A 118 -2.76 -15.88 2.57
CA TYR A 118 -3.90 -15.01 2.39
C TYR A 118 -4.39 -15.04 0.95
N GLN A 119 -5.70 -14.93 0.79
CA GLN A 119 -6.36 -14.86 -0.50
C GLN A 119 -7.20 -13.58 -0.57
N VAL A 120 -6.98 -12.81 -1.63
CA VAL A 120 -7.68 -11.55 -1.88
C VAL A 120 -8.35 -11.62 -3.25
N THR A 121 -9.62 -11.25 -3.28
CA THR A 121 -10.42 -11.15 -4.51
C THR A 121 -10.81 -9.71 -4.75
N ILE A 122 -10.50 -9.21 -5.94
CA ILE A 122 -10.84 -7.84 -6.36
C ILE A 122 -11.73 -7.86 -7.61
N ALA A 123 -12.60 -6.86 -7.71
CA ALA A 123 -13.45 -6.60 -8.85
C ALA A 123 -12.95 -5.38 -9.62
N VAL A 124 -12.69 -5.56 -10.92
CA VAL A 124 -12.21 -4.53 -11.84
C VAL A 124 -13.33 -4.18 -12.83
N PRO A 125 -13.73 -2.91 -12.94
CA PRO A 125 -14.72 -2.52 -13.93
C PRO A 125 -14.11 -2.53 -15.34
N GLU A 126 -14.72 -3.24 -16.28
CA GLU A 126 -14.30 -3.24 -17.67
C GLU A 126 -15.06 -2.19 -18.50
N PRO A 127 -14.49 -1.72 -19.62
CA PRO A 127 -15.19 -0.85 -20.57
C PRO A 127 -16.46 -1.47 -21.18
N SER A 128 -16.63 -2.78 -21.07
CA SER A 128 -17.84 -3.50 -21.47
C SER A 128 -19.01 -3.27 -20.51
N GLY A 129 -18.79 -2.66 -19.34
CA GLY A 129 -19.76 -2.55 -18.26
C GLY A 129 -19.83 -3.79 -17.36
N THR A 130 -19.03 -4.82 -17.65
CA THR A 130 -18.91 -6.03 -16.82
C THR A 130 -17.82 -5.86 -15.77
N TRP A 131 -17.88 -6.64 -14.70
CA TRP A 131 -16.82 -6.73 -13.70
C TRP A 131 -15.95 -7.96 -13.97
N ARG A 132 -14.63 -7.75 -14.05
CA ARG A 132 -13.65 -8.84 -14.06
C ARG A 132 -13.20 -9.13 -12.64
N MET A 133 -13.30 -10.39 -12.24
CA MET A 133 -12.91 -10.86 -10.92
C MET A 133 -11.50 -11.42 -10.98
N VAL A 134 -10.59 -10.89 -10.17
CA VAL A 134 -9.21 -11.37 -10.06
C VAL A 134 -8.98 -11.84 -8.64
N ARG A 135 -8.56 -13.10 -8.50
CA ARG A 135 -8.24 -13.71 -7.20
C ARG A 135 -6.76 -14.01 -7.14
N ALA A 136 -6.06 -13.43 -6.17
CA ALA A 136 -4.66 -13.73 -5.92
C ALA A 136 -4.48 -14.37 -4.55
N THR A 137 -3.59 -15.36 -4.48
CA THR A 137 -3.17 -16.01 -3.24
C THR A 137 -1.68 -15.74 -3.02
N LYS A 138 -1.29 -15.37 -1.80
CA LYS A 138 0.12 -15.30 -1.39
C LYS A 138 0.33 -16.13 -0.13
N GLU A 139 1.41 -16.89 -0.13
CA GLU A 139 1.91 -17.63 1.04
C GLU A 139 3.24 -17.03 1.47
N LEU A 140 3.41 -16.81 2.78
CA LEU A 140 4.67 -16.43 3.40
C LEU A 140 5.18 -17.60 4.23
N ARG A 141 6.34 -18.10 3.85
CA ARG A 141 7.10 -19.08 4.61
C ARG A 141 8.06 -18.37 5.55
N MET A 142 7.88 -18.56 6.85
CA MET A 142 8.64 -17.82 7.86
C MET A 142 10.13 -18.13 7.79
N GLU A 143 10.50 -19.36 7.41
CA GLU A 143 11.90 -19.76 7.23
C GLU A 143 12.60 -18.96 6.12
N ASP A 144 11.89 -18.69 5.02
CA ASP A 144 12.45 -17.96 3.88
C ASP A 144 12.51 -16.46 4.15
N GLU A 145 11.50 -15.91 4.84
CA GLU A 145 11.52 -14.51 5.28
C GLU A 145 12.63 -14.27 6.32
N ARG A 146 12.87 -15.22 7.24
CA ARG A 146 13.97 -15.13 8.22
C ARG A 146 15.36 -15.09 7.56
N LYS A 147 15.55 -15.75 6.41
CA LYS A 147 16.81 -15.68 5.65
C LYS A 147 17.03 -14.33 4.96
N LYS A 148 15.95 -13.56 4.71
CA LYS A 148 16.01 -12.29 3.96
C LYS A 148 16.32 -11.08 4.84
N MET A 149 16.05 -11.15 6.14
CA MET A 149 16.15 -10.03 7.07
C MET A 149 17.02 -10.36 8.29
N THR A 150 17.47 -9.34 8.99
CA THR A 150 18.19 -9.54 10.26
C THR A 150 17.24 -10.00 11.36
N ASP A 151 17.75 -10.70 12.38
CA ASP A 151 16.90 -11.24 13.47
C ASP A 151 16.05 -10.14 14.14
N LYS A 152 16.60 -8.94 14.34
CA LYS A 152 15.86 -7.80 14.93
C LYS A 152 14.68 -7.35 14.07
N GLN A 153 14.84 -7.38 12.76
CA GLN A 153 13.76 -7.03 11.82
C GLN A 153 12.72 -8.14 11.76
N PHE A 154 13.14 -9.39 11.89
CA PHE A 154 12.25 -10.54 11.96
C PHE A 154 11.35 -10.47 13.20
N ASP A 155 11.91 -10.13 14.35
CA ASP A 155 11.15 -9.98 15.60
C ASP A 155 10.08 -8.87 15.51
N GLN A 156 10.36 -7.81 14.76
CA GLN A 156 9.38 -6.73 14.49
C GLN A 156 8.34 -7.13 13.44
N PHE A 157 8.73 -7.91 12.43
CA PHE A 157 7.85 -8.38 11.35
C PHE A 157 6.89 -9.46 11.82
N PHE A 158 7.34 -10.37 12.69
CA PHE A 158 6.62 -11.59 13.06
C PHE A 158 5.19 -11.37 13.61
N PRO A 159 4.93 -10.35 14.45
CA PRO A 159 3.56 -10.03 14.89
C PRO A 159 2.65 -9.60 13.75
N TYR A 160 3.17 -8.83 12.78
CA TYR A 160 2.42 -8.26 11.66
C TYR A 160 2.45 -9.13 10.39
N ARG A 161 2.92 -10.38 10.49
CA ARG A 161 3.09 -11.28 9.35
C ARG A 161 1.79 -11.50 8.56
N THR A 162 0.64 -11.50 9.23
CA THR A 162 -0.68 -11.66 8.62
C THR A 162 -1.05 -10.44 7.77
N GLU A 163 -0.89 -9.23 8.31
CA GLU A 163 -1.16 -7.97 7.60
C GLU A 163 -0.23 -7.77 6.41
N HIS A 164 1.04 -8.17 6.57
CA HIS A 164 2.00 -8.19 5.47
C HIS A 164 1.63 -9.20 4.38
N CYS A 165 1.15 -10.39 4.76
CA CYS A 165 0.68 -11.41 3.82
C CYS A 165 -0.54 -10.92 3.03
N GLU A 166 -1.53 -10.34 3.71
CA GLU A 166 -2.72 -9.75 3.10
C GLU A 166 -2.35 -8.63 2.12
N THR A 167 -1.49 -7.70 2.54
CA THR A 167 -1.04 -6.60 1.69
C THR A 167 -0.30 -7.11 0.45
N LYS A 168 0.56 -8.13 0.58
CA LYS A 168 1.26 -8.74 -0.55
C LYS A 168 0.28 -9.44 -1.51
N ALA A 169 -0.72 -10.15 -0.99
CA ALA A 169 -1.76 -10.78 -1.81
C ALA A 169 -2.60 -9.73 -2.58
N LEU A 170 -2.98 -8.63 -1.94
CA LEU A 170 -3.68 -7.51 -2.58
C LEU A 170 -2.82 -6.88 -3.69
N ASN A 171 -1.55 -6.60 -3.42
CA ASN A 171 -0.65 -6.02 -4.42
C ASN A 171 -0.48 -6.94 -5.64
N ARG A 172 -0.44 -8.25 -5.43
CA ARG A 172 -0.41 -9.25 -6.51
C ARG A 172 -1.69 -9.23 -7.33
N ALA A 173 -2.86 -9.20 -6.68
CA ALA A 173 -4.15 -9.07 -7.37
C ALA A 173 -4.20 -7.78 -8.21
N LEU A 174 -3.78 -6.64 -7.64
CA LEU A 174 -3.79 -5.34 -8.32
C LEU A 174 -2.88 -5.31 -9.55
N ARG A 175 -1.69 -5.92 -9.47
CA ARG A 175 -0.77 -5.99 -10.61
C ARG A 175 -1.34 -6.76 -11.78
N GLU A 176 -1.98 -7.89 -11.51
CA GLU A 176 -2.67 -8.69 -12.54
C GLU A 176 -3.94 -8.00 -13.08
N ALA A 177 -4.71 -7.38 -12.17
CA ALA A 177 -5.91 -6.63 -12.53
C ALA A 177 -5.64 -5.46 -13.47
N LEU A 178 -4.53 -4.76 -13.28
CA LEU A 178 -4.14 -3.61 -14.09
C LEU A 178 -3.15 -3.97 -15.22
N MET A 179 -2.70 -5.23 -15.29
CA MET A 179 -1.69 -5.71 -16.24
C MET A 179 -0.42 -4.84 -16.24
N ILE A 180 0.06 -4.48 -15.06
CA ILE A 180 1.23 -3.63 -14.87
C ILE A 180 2.50 -4.45 -14.64
N SER A 181 3.62 -3.94 -15.14
CA SER A 181 4.93 -4.53 -14.91
C SER A 181 5.33 -4.46 -13.43
N PRO A 182 6.14 -5.41 -12.95
CA PRO A 182 6.62 -5.40 -11.57
C PRO A 182 7.54 -4.20 -11.28
N THR A 183 8.41 -3.88 -12.24
CA THR A 183 9.41 -2.81 -12.19
C THR A 183 9.29 -1.89 -13.39
N TYR A 184 9.75 -0.65 -13.23
CA TYR A 184 9.74 0.38 -14.25
C TYR A 184 11.05 1.19 -14.23
N PRO A 185 11.54 1.65 -15.40
CA PRO A 185 12.58 2.66 -15.44
C PRO A 185 12.02 4.03 -15.02
N ALA A 186 12.85 4.87 -14.40
CA ALA A 186 12.44 6.20 -13.93
C ALA A 186 11.82 7.08 -15.04
N ALA A 187 12.29 6.94 -16.28
CA ALA A 187 11.75 7.67 -17.43
C ALA A 187 10.32 7.25 -17.80
N GLU A 188 9.91 6.01 -17.53
CA GLU A 188 8.56 5.52 -17.81
C GLU A 188 7.59 5.92 -16.71
N LEU A 189 8.03 5.95 -15.44
CA LEU A 189 7.22 6.42 -14.32
C LEU A 189 6.92 7.92 -14.34
N GLN A 190 7.73 8.71 -15.05
CA GLN A 190 7.41 10.12 -15.31
C GLN A 190 6.15 10.29 -16.17
N LYS A 191 5.80 9.28 -16.97
CA LYS A 191 4.57 9.30 -17.76
C LYS A 191 3.39 9.00 -16.84
N PRO A 192 2.34 9.84 -16.85
CA PRO A 192 1.14 9.56 -16.08
C PRO A 192 0.44 8.30 -16.60
N PHE A 193 -0.11 7.52 -15.68
CA PHE A 193 -0.94 6.37 -15.98
C PHE A 193 -2.34 6.84 -16.35
N ALA A 194 -2.88 6.35 -17.45
CA ALA A 194 -4.25 6.64 -17.87
C ALA A 194 -5.10 5.40 -17.61
N VAL A 195 -6.06 5.52 -16.69
CA VAL A 195 -7.01 4.47 -16.35
C VAL A 195 -8.38 4.84 -16.87
N ALA A 196 -8.99 3.96 -17.66
CA ALA A 196 -10.30 4.17 -18.24
C ALA A 196 -11.33 3.20 -17.65
N TYR A 197 -12.49 3.73 -17.27
CA TYR A 197 -13.65 2.92 -16.90
C TYR A 197 -14.93 3.57 -17.43
N VAL A 198 -16.00 2.78 -17.51
CA VAL A 198 -17.28 3.21 -18.09
C VAL A 198 -18.29 3.51 -16.99
N VAL A 199 -18.95 4.67 -17.10
CA VAL A 199 -19.98 5.14 -16.19
C VAL A 199 -21.27 5.39 -16.98
N PRO A 200 -22.45 5.08 -16.43
CA PRO A 200 -23.71 5.49 -17.03
C PRO A 200 -23.75 6.99 -17.29
N ASN A 201 -24.20 7.39 -18.48
CA ASN A 201 -24.26 8.77 -18.88
C ASN A 201 -25.43 9.47 -18.16
N MET A 202 -25.09 10.14 -17.06
CA MET A 202 -26.04 10.95 -16.29
C MET A 202 -26.45 12.24 -17.01
N ALA A 203 -26.08 12.50 -18.26
CA ALA A 203 -26.65 13.63 -19.01
C ALA A 203 -28.06 13.31 -19.53
N ASP A 204 -28.35 12.03 -19.79
CA ASP A 204 -29.62 11.60 -20.36
C ASP A 204 -30.75 11.54 -19.30
N PRO A 205 -31.91 12.17 -19.54
CA PRO A 205 -33.00 12.22 -18.57
C PRO A 205 -33.67 10.86 -18.32
N GLU A 206 -33.62 9.92 -19.27
CA GLU A 206 -34.14 8.55 -19.11
C GLU A 206 -33.20 7.72 -18.23
N MET A 207 -31.89 7.81 -18.48
CA MET A 207 -30.89 7.15 -17.63
C MET A 207 -30.90 7.70 -16.20
N LYS A 208 -31.04 9.03 -16.01
CA LYS A 208 -31.23 9.62 -14.67
C LYS A 208 -32.42 9.04 -13.94
N ARG A 209 -33.57 8.88 -14.62
CA ARG A 209 -34.78 8.30 -14.03
C ARG A 209 -34.59 6.83 -13.69
N ALA A 210 -33.98 6.05 -14.57
CA ALA A 210 -33.72 4.64 -14.34
C ALA A 210 -32.77 4.41 -13.15
N VAL A 211 -31.69 5.19 -13.08
CA VAL A 211 -30.74 5.15 -11.96
C VAL A 211 -31.42 5.63 -10.68
N ALA A 212 -32.14 6.76 -10.69
CA ALA A 212 -32.87 7.24 -9.52
C ALA A 212 -33.93 6.24 -9.01
N ALA A 213 -34.63 5.54 -9.92
CA ALA A 213 -35.58 4.50 -9.56
C ALA A 213 -34.91 3.29 -8.92
N LYS A 214 -33.76 2.85 -9.43
CA LYS A 214 -32.95 1.78 -8.82
C LYS A 214 -32.48 2.18 -7.41
N TYR A 215 -31.91 3.37 -7.27
CA TYR A 215 -31.45 3.89 -5.96
C TYR A 215 -32.61 4.03 -4.96
N ALA A 216 -33.76 4.58 -5.38
CA ALA A 216 -34.93 4.71 -4.52
C ALA A 216 -35.47 3.34 -4.08
N GLY A 217 -35.52 2.36 -4.99
CA GLY A 217 -35.91 0.99 -4.67
C GLY A 217 -34.97 0.32 -3.66
N SER A 218 -33.65 0.47 -3.83
CA SER A 218 -32.65 -0.09 -2.90
C SER A 218 -32.70 0.56 -1.51
N VAL A 219 -32.98 1.87 -1.42
CA VAL A 219 -33.15 2.54 -0.11
C VAL A 219 -34.40 2.05 0.61
N VAL A 220 -35.49 1.80 -0.13
CA VAL A 220 -36.71 1.22 0.46
C VAL A 220 -36.46 -0.24 0.91
N GLU A 221 -35.65 -1.01 0.17
CA GLU A 221 -35.31 -2.38 0.55
C GLU A 221 -34.36 -2.46 1.76
N LEU A 222 -33.40 -1.52 1.87
CA LEU A 222 -32.42 -1.48 2.96
C LEU A 222 -32.93 -0.77 4.22
N PHE A 223 -33.77 0.26 4.08
CA PHE A 223 -34.21 1.12 5.20
C PHE A 223 -35.72 1.10 5.44
N GLY A 224 -36.51 0.49 4.56
CA GLY A 224 -37.95 0.32 4.73
C GLY A 224 -38.28 -0.89 5.59
N ALA A 225 -38.30 -0.71 6.91
CA ALA A 225 -38.90 -1.68 7.82
C ALA A 225 -40.41 -1.81 7.53
N GLY A 226 -40.80 -2.88 6.83
CA GLY A 226 -42.21 -3.10 6.45
C GLY A 226 -42.51 -4.40 5.74
N SER A 227 -42.19 -5.54 6.37
CA SER A 227 -42.81 -6.88 6.20
C SER A 227 -43.13 -7.40 4.78
N ARG A 228 -42.35 -8.40 4.32
CA ARG A 228 -42.86 -9.70 3.79
C ARG A 228 -41.73 -10.71 3.54
N PRO A 229 -42.02 -12.03 3.47
CA PRO A 229 -41.16 -13.07 4.00
C PRO A 229 -39.90 -13.30 3.17
N SER A 230 -38.83 -13.54 3.91
CA SER A 230 -37.59 -14.19 3.51
C SER A 230 -37.87 -15.50 2.77
N ASN A 231 -37.88 -15.46 1.44
CA ASN A 231 -37.56 -16.61 0.58
C ASN A 231 -37.23 -16.20 -0.87
N GLU A 232 -37.66 -15.02 -1.34
CA GLU A 232 -37.31 -14.57 -2.71
C GLU A 232 -35.89 -13.97 -2.82
N LEU A 233 -35.37 -13.35 -1.77
CA LEU A 233 -33.98 -12.88 -1.74
C LEU A 233 -32.99 -14.04 -1.86
N GLN A 234 -33.31 -15.23 -1.32
CA GLN A 234 -32.46 -16.40 -1.46
C GLN A 234 -32.57 -17.05 -2.84
N GLN A 235 -33.71 -16.91 -3.54
CA GLN A 235 -33.87 -17.44 -4.90
C GLN A 235 -33.24 -16.55 -5.98
N ARG A 236 -33.14 -15.23 -5.81
CA ARG A 236 -32.46 -14.36 -6.79
C ARG A 236 -30.95 -14.61 -6.88
N TYR A 237 -30.31 -15.10 -5.81
CA TYR A 237 -28.93 -15.57 -5.86
C TYR A 237 -28.79 -17.01 -6.38
N LEU A 238 -29.90 -17.75 -6.56
CA LEU A 238 -29.89 -19.14 -7.00
C LEU A 238 -30.45 -19.35 -8.41
N THR A 239 -31.13 -18.36 -9.01
CA THR A 239 -31.77 -18.48 -10.34
C THR A 239 -31.31 -17.45 -11.36
N ASP A 240 -30.13 -16.84 -11.19
CA ASP A 240 -29.42 -16.29 -12.34
C ASP A 240 -28.38 -17.32 -12.76
N GLY A 241 -28.68 -18.00 -13.87
CA GLY A 241 -27.90 -19.12 -14.36
C GLY A 241 -26.47 -18.67 -14.62
N SER A 242 -25.54 -19.16 -13.81
CA SER A 242 -24.15 -19.47 -14.14
C SER A 242 -23.62 -18.85 -15.43
N GLN A 243 -23.57 -17.51 -15.51
CA GLN A 243 -22.46 -16.88 -16.16
C GLN A 243 -21.37 -16.93 -15.11
N GLN A 244 -20.63 -18.04 -15.10
CA GLN A 244 -19.36 -18.12 -14.41
C GLN A 244 -18.54 -16.95 -14.94
N GLN A 245 -18.57 -15.81 -14.23
CA GLN A 245 -17.63 -14.74 -14.47
C GLN A 245 -16.27 -15.40 -14.39
N ALA A 246 -15.48 -15.29 -15.45
CA ALA A 246 -14.17 -15.90 -15.49
C ALA A 246 -13.33 -15.27 -14.38
N VAL A 247 -13.23 -15.97 -13.25
CA VAL A 247 -12.34 -15.60 -12.16
C VAL A 247 -10.95 -15.97 -12.63
N VAL A 248 -10.10 -14.98 -12.83
CA VAL A 248 -8.68 -15.23 -13.03
C VAL A 248 -8.10 -15.61 -11.67
N GLU A 249 -7.81 -16.89 -11.47
CA GLU A 249 -7.19 -17.41 -10.26
C GLU A 249 -5.67 -17.45 -10.43
N ILE A 250 -4.97 -16.70 -9.60
CA ILE A 250 -3.51 -16.73 -9.52
C ILE A 250 -3.11 -17.60 -8.33
N GLY A 251 -2.37 -18.67 -8.63
CA GLY A 251 -1.91 -19.64 -7.63
C GLY A 251 -0.79 -19.08 -6.75
N PRO A 252 -0.51 -19.73 -5.61
CA PRO A 252 0.63 -19.40 -4.77
C PRO A 252 1.98 -19.71 -5.42
N ASP A 253 2.02 -20.57 -6.45
CA ASP A 253 3.24 -21.03 -7.12
C ASP A 253 3.55 -20.31 -8.45
N ASP A 254 2.66 -19.43 -8.95
CA ASP A 254 3.01 -18.62 -10.12
C ASP A 254 4.09 -17.61 -9.69
N PRO A 255 5.29 -17.63 -10.29
CA PRO A 255 6.37 -16.74 -9.87
C PRO A 255 5.89 -15.30 -9.97
N ASP A 256 5.91 -14.57 -8.85
CA ASP A 256 6.01 -13.13 -8.94
C ASP A 256 7.31 -12.86 -9.71
N GLU A 257 7.27 -12.38 -10.97
CA GLU A 257 8.50 -11.95 -11.67
C GLU A 257 9.26 -10.87 -10.85
N ALA A 258 8.59 -10.27 -9.85
CA ALA A 258 9.16 -9.39 -8.83
C ALA A 258 10.03 -10.10 -7.76
N GLU A 259 10.07 -11.44 -7.69
CA GLU A 259 10.90 -12.19 -6.72
C GLU A 259 12.18 -12.75 -7.36
N ILE A 260 12.96 -11.89 -8.03
CA ILE A 260 14.39 -12.16 -8.27
C ILE A 260 15.18 -11.74 -7.01
N THR A 261 15.54 -12.72 -6.18
CA THR A 261 16.33 -12.62 -4.92
C THR A 261 17.80 -12.14 -5.12
N PRO A 262 18.68 -11.91 -4.09
CA PRO A 262 18.53 -11.62 -2.64
C PRO A 262 19.38 -10.42 -2.10
N ALA A 263 18.89 -9.77 -1.03
CA ALA A 263 19.56 -9.02 0.07
C ALA A 263 20.63 -7.93 -0.15
N ALA A 264 20.33 -6.69 0.29
CA ALA A 264 21.25 -5.73 0.93
C ALA A 264 20.39 -4.54 1.36
N GLN A 265 19.73 -4.67 2.50
CA GLN A 265 19.14 -3.51 3.17
C GLN A 265 20.31 -2.70 3.75
N THR A 266 20.87 -1.83 2.93
CA THR A 266 21.61 -0.69 3.44
C THR A 266 20.55 0.29 3.94
N GLU A 267 20.49 0.44 5.27
CA GLU A 267 19.90 1.56 5.99
C GLU A 267 18.75 2.29 5.29
N GLU A 268 17.54 1.76 5.38
CA GLU A 268 16.34 2.61 5.28
C GLU A 268 15.21 1.96 6.08
N VAL A 269 14.79 2.69 7.12
CA VAL A 269 13.67 2.36 8.00
C VAL A 269 12.39 2.26 7.15
N PRO A 270 11.51 1.26 7.36
CA PRO A 270 10.28 1.11 6.59
C PRO A 270 9.34 2.34 6.68
N PRO A 271 8.66 2.74 5.59
CA PRO A 271 7.86 3.98 5.53
C PRO A 271 6.57 4.07 6.38
N TRP A 272 6.38 3.19 7.36
CA TRP A 272 5.24 3.19 8.29
C TRP A 272 5.59 3.64 9.72
N GLU A 273 6.79 4.19 9.93
CA GLU A 273 7.18 4.92 11.14
C GLU A 273 7.07 6.46 10.99
N GLN A 274 6.33 6.98 9.99
CA GLN A 274 6.15 8.43 9.81
C GLN A 274 4.78 8.98 10.24
N ASP A 275 4.02 8.22 11.02
CA ASP A 275 2.93 8.80 11.81
C ASP A 275 3.43 8.97 13.25
N ASP A 276 4.30 9.96 13.45
CA ASP A 276 4.56 10.50 14.78
C ASP A 276 3.26 11.15 15.29
N PRO A 277 2.66 10.69 16.41
CA PRO A 277 1.77 11.55 17.17
C PRO A 277 2.67 12.60 17.82
N SER A 278 2.85 13.73 17.14
CA SER A 278 3.17 15.05 17.70
C SER A 278 3.75 14.99 19.12
N THR A 279 5.02 14.60 19.22
CA THR A 279 5.87 14.96 20.35
C THR A 279 6.97 15.82 19.76
N GLU A 280 6.76 17.13 19.77
CA GLU A 280 7.81 18.11 19.51
C GLU A 280 8.91 17.90 20.56
N VAL A 281 9.86 17.02 20.28
CA VAL A 281 11.13 17.03 20.98
C VAL A 281 11.89 18.21 20.39
N ALA A 282 11.62 19.40 20.95
CA ALA A 282 12.50 20.55 20.79
C ALA A 282 13.91 20.06 21.07
N GLN A 283 14.76 20.03 20.04
CA GLN A 283 16.19 19.88 20.23
C GLN A 283 16.62 21.09 21.03
N ASP A 284 16.75 20.92 22.35
CA ASP A 284 17.16 21.96 23.29
C ASP A 284 18.46 22.58 22.77
N THR A 285 18.33 23.74 22.15
CA THR A 285 19.45 24.48 21.60
C THR A 285 20.11 25.16 22.80
N ILE A 286 21.01 24.44 23.48
CA ILE A 286 21.69 24.95 24.68
C ILE A 286 22.65 26.06 24.23
N ALA A 287 22.27 27.31 24.50
CA ALA A 287 23.06 28.49 24.21
C ALA A 287 23.81 28.99 25.46
N CYS A 288 24.98 29.60 25.24
CA CYS A 288 25.74 30.26 26.29
C CYS A 288 25.04 31.55 26.74
N GLU A 289 24.86 31.74 28.05
CA GLU A 289 24.23 32.96 28.61
C GLU A 289 25.08 34.23 28.48
N GLU A 290 26.40 34.09 28.27
CA GLU A 290 27.32 35.23 28.25
C GLU A 290 27.63 35.71 26.81
N CYS A 291 27.76 34.80 25.85
CA CYS A 291 28.05 35.15 24.45
C CYS A 291 26.93 34.80 23.46
N GLY A 292 25.85 34.15 23.92
CA GLY A 292 24.73 33.74 23.06
C GLY A 292 25.05 32.62 22.07
N GLN A 293 26.28 32.08 22.06
CA GLN A 293 26.69 31.07 21.10
C GLN A 293 26.13 29.68 21.46
N VAL A 294 25.60 28.97 20.46
CA VAL A 294 25.11 27.59 20.61
C VAL A 294 26.29 26.66 20.96
N ILE A 295 26.14 25.89 22.03
CA ILE A 295 27.17 24.98 22.50
C ILE A 295 27.25 23.77 21.57
N THR A 296 28.31 23.70 20.78
CA THR A 296 28.63 22.54 19.94
C THR A 296 29.49 21.54 20.72
N PRO A 297 29.47 20.24 20.36
CA PRO A 297 30.30 19.23 21.00
C PRO A 297 31.79 19.56 20.81
N SER A 298 32.56 19.52 21.90
CA SER A 298 34.00 19.82 21.88
C SER A 298 34.79 18.63 22.43
N GLY A 299 35.50 17.92 21.55
CA GLY A 299 36.21 16.70 21.89
C GLY A 299 35.28 15.59 22.40
N ASN A 300 35.61 14.99 23.55
CA ASN A 300 34.84 13.90 24.18
C ASN A 300 33.64 14.38 25.03
N TRP A 301 33.26 15.66 24.95
CA TRP A 301 32.21 16.26 25.77
C TRP A 301 30.95 16.56 24.96
N THR A 302 29.81 16.03 25.40
CA THR A 302 28.48 16.33 24.84
C THR A 302 27.99 17.71 25.29
N PRO A 303 27.10 18.38 24.53
CA PRO A 303 26.55 19.70 24.88
C PRO A 303 25.86 19.73 26.26
N GLU A 304 25.16 18.65 26.61
CA GLU A 304 24.52 18.46 27.92
C GLU A 304 25.55 18.34 29.06
N ALA A 305 26.65 17.61 28.84
CA ALA A 305 27.72 17.50 29.83
C ALA A 305 28.45 18.83 30.06
N ILE A 306 28.57 19.67 29.03
CA ILE A 306 29.15 21.02 29.13
C ILE A 306 28.22 21.94 29.92
N ARG A 307 26.91 21.88 29.67
CA ARG A 307 25.89 22.62 30.44
C ARG A 307 25.94 22.25 31.92
N ASP A 308 25.88 20.95 32.22
CA ASP A 308 25.81 20.44 33.59
C ASP A 308 27.09 20.79 34.38
N TYR A 309 28.26 20.68 33.74
CA TYR A 309 29.53 21.08 34.35
C TYR A 309 29.59 22.59 34.63
N SER A 310 29.09 23.41 33.69
CA SER A 310 29.07 24.86 33.85
C SER A 310 28.13 25.31 34.97
N GLN A 311 26.95 24.70 35.05
CA GLN A 311 25.96 24.99 36.07
C GLN A 311 26.44 24.60 37.46
N ARG A 312 27.17 23.47 37.60
CA ARG A 312 27.77 23.06 38.88
C ARG A 312 28.92 23.95 39.34
N THR A 313 29.71 24.49 38.41
CA THR A 313 30.94 25.21 38.74
C THR A 313 30.75 26.72 38.86
N TRP A 314 29.91 27.32 37.99
CA TRP A 314 29.70 28.77 37.91
C TRP A 314 28.23 29.19 38.07
N GLY A 315 27.30 28.23 38.25
CA GLY A 315 25.87 28.52 38.42
C GLY A 315 25.17 29.07 37.17
N ARG A 316 25.85 29.07 36.02
CA ARG A 316 25.38 29.61 34.72
C ARG A 316 25.82 28.72 33.56
N VAL A 317 25.12 28.76 32.43
CA VAL A 317 25.45 27.95 31.25
C VAL A 317 26.44 28.70 30.36
N LEU A 318 27.71 28.29 30.36
CA LEU A 318 28.81 28.92 29.63
C LEU A 318 29.40 27.98 28.59
N CYS A 319 29.75 28.50 27.42
CA CYS A 319 30.50 27.76 26.40
C CYS A 319 31.97 27.53 26.83
N PRO A 320 32.69 26.60 26.20
CA PRO A 320 34.07 26.26 26.58
C PRO A 320 35.06 27.45 26.59
N GLU A 321 34.86 28.44 25.72
CA GLU A 321 35.70 29.64 25.67
C GLU A 321 35.38 30.62 26.82
N CYS A 322 34.10 30.82 27.14
CA CYS A 322 33.67 31.60 28.31
C CYS A 322 34.11 30.92 29.63
N GLN A 323 34.11 29.59 29.71
CA GLN A 323 34.64 28.85 30.86
C GLN A 323 36.14 29.10 31.06
N LYS A 324 36.93 29.18 29.98
CA LYS A 324 38.36 29.52 30.05
C LYS A 324 38.58 30.97 30.51
N ALA A 325 37.75 31.90 30.06
CA ALA A 325 37.78 33.29 30.49
C ALA A 325 37.41 33.44 31.99
N ALA A 326 36.32 32.79 32.42
CA ALA A 326 35.89 32.76 33.82
C ALA A 326 36.94 32.12 34.74
N ARG A 327 37.64 31.07 34.28
CA ARG A 327 38.77 30.47 35.02
C ARG A 327 39.96 31.42 35.17
N LYS A 328 40.24 32.28 34.19
CA LYS A 328 41.31 33.29 34.30
C LYS A 328 40.97 34.38 35.31
N ASN A 329 39.69 34.79 35.37
CA ASN A 329 39.22 35.80 36.31
C ASN A 329 39.00 35.26 37.74
N GLY A 330 38.81 33.94 37.90
CA GLY A 330 38.59 33.27 39.18
C GLY A 330 39.85 32.90 39.99
N LYS A 331 41.07 33.18 39.49
CA LYS A 331 42.32 33.06 40.28
C LYS A 331 42.53 34.28 41.18
N ALA A 332 41.50 34.68 41.92
CA ALA A 332 41.57 35.68 42.99
C ALA A 332 40.44 35.39 43.99
N GLY A 333 40.61 34.35 44.81
CA GLY A 333 39.66 34.05 45.89
C GLY A 333 39.54 32.58 46.19
N GLY A 334 40.53 32.02 46.86
CA GLY A 334 40.40 30.70 47.48
C GLY A 334 39.42 30.71 48.64
N ARG A 335 38.75 29.57 48.85
CA ARG A 335 38.25 29.07 50.14
C ARG A 335 38.21 27.53 49.99
N ARG A 336 39.19 26.85 50.58
CA ARG A 336 39.15 26.22 51.92
C ARG A 336 38.15 25.09 51.97
#